data_AF-A0AAD7UDM4-F1
#
_entry.id   AF-A0AAD7UDM4-F1
#
_cell.length_a   1.000
_cell.length_b   1.000
_cell.length_c   1.000
_cell.angle_alpha   90.00
_cell.angle_beta   90.00
_cell.angle_gamma   90.00
#
_symmetry.space_group_name_H-M   'P 1'
#
loop_
_entity.id
_entity.type
_entity.pdbx_description
1 polymer ?
#
loop_
_entity_poly.entity_id
_entity_poly.type
_entity_poly.pdbx_seq_one_letter_code
_entity_poly.pdbx_strand_id
1 'polypeptide(L)'
;MINCLKAVDVDGDADVDIAYVAQEDNELGWFEAPSWIRRRIFVFAGQKKKMPKKLHAVLAQDLDGDSRADFLLLDNYLPPSFLDRPPLETRRHAGARDACAADIDGDAVLDVVVAFKFADEVLWYDGRGAQPHTVCSKCRFACSVACVDVDGDQDIDVVVAEKAANRISAFVNPGWDRIEVAAVAEPDVVKPLGPHHLAFASRGDEEISHLTNGWSDVYIVGTAHVSNASAQVVASTIDRVQPDLIAVELDAKRLARATTKPRGVGGFVLSLVLRALYRAFDILGYNSGAEFQVALDKARNYRIPVLLADRDIDVTFQRVSEALKAIDPAKLDEIETPFFVEDSLTASIELMKTRQNVRAIVGQLKDLAPELYEAILVERDDVIASNLIAAINDARPRAVVAVVGMAHEDGIEARLKKKGFREVFTSTPPPVVVGASPPPPPGTPLVLVPPRVSS
;
A
#
# COMPACT_ATOMS: atom_id res chain seq x y z
N MET A 1 -23.63 26.49 -4.30
CA MET A 1 -23.60 25.02 -4.55
C MET A 1 -22.17 24.50 -4.39
N ILE A 2 -21.96 23.45 -3.58
CA ILE A 2 -20.66 22.76 -3.47
C ILE A 2 -20.53 21.80 -4.65
N ASN A 3 -19.43 21.90 -5.40
CA ASN A 3 -19.19 21.06 -6.59
C ASN A 3 -18.21 19.92 -6.34
N CYS A 4 -17.30 20.08 -5.39
CA CYS A 4 -16.23 19.14 -5.12
C CYS A 4 -15.93 19.13 -3.63
N LEU A 5 -15.63 17.95 -3.12
CA LEU A 5 -15.19 17.68 -1.76
C LEU A 5 -13.92 16.82 -1.83
N LYS A 6 -12.98 17.05 -0.92
CA LYS A 6 -11.77 16.24 -0.73
C LYS A 6 -11.56 16.00 0.76
N ALA A 7 -11.13 14.80 1.10
CA ALA A 7 -10.72 14.44 2.45
C ALA A 7 -9.19 14.54 2.51
N VAL A 8 -8.66 15.37 3.40
CA VAL A 8 -7.22 15.64 3.53
C VAL A 8 -6.95 16.32 4.87
N ASP A 9 -5.79 16.12 5.47
CA ASP A 9 -5.31 16.93 6.58
C ASP A 9 -4.90 18.31 6.05
N VAL A 10 -5.69 19.35 6.33
CA VAL A 10 -5.45 20.68 5.75
C VAL A 10 -4.42 21.47 6.54
N ASP A 11 -4.41 21.34 7.86
CA ASP A 11 -3.59 22.17 8.75
C ASP A 11 -2.36 21.44 9.34
N GLY A 12 -2.20 20.15 9.04
CA GLY A 12 -1.06 19.33 9.41
C GLY A 12 -1.14 18.78 10.83
N ASP A 13 -2.34 18.70 11.41
CA ASP A 13 -2.55 18.22 12.78
C ASP A 13 -2.77 16.69 12.89
N ALA A 14 -2.70 15.99 11.76
CA ALA A 14 -2.88 14.56 11.56
C ALA A 14 -4.32 14.05 11.69
N ASP A 15 -5.32 14.93 11.73
CA ASP A 15 -6.71 14.55 11.52
C ASP A 15 -7.19 14.82 10.07
N VAL A 16 -8.26 14.14 9.66
CA VAL A 16 -8.74 14.22 8.26
C VAL A 16 -9.89 15.22 8.19
N ASP A 17 -9.61 16.36 7.55
CA ASP A 17 -10.60 17.40 7.27
C ASP A 17 -11.39 17.14 5.99
N ILE A 18 -12.41 17.98 5.77
CA ILE A 18 -13.18 18.02 4.52
C ILE A 18 -12.99 19.37 3.84
N ALA A 19 -12.12 19.42 2.83
CA ALA A 19 -11.98 20.56 1.93
C ALA A 19 -13.10 20.60 0.88
N TYR A 20 -13.57 21.79 0.52
CA TYR A 20 -14.66 21.99 -0.44
C TYR A 20 -14.46 23.20 -1.34
N VAL A 21 -15.03 23.11 -2.54
CA VAL A 21 -15.19 24.24 -3.45
C VAL A 21 -16.66 24.51 -3.73
N ALA A 22 -17.08 25.75 -3.51
CA ALA A 22 -18.41 26.23 -3.85
C ALA A 22 -18.35 27.16 -5.07
N GLN A 23 -18.95 26.71 -6.19
CA GLN A 23 -18.87 27.41 -7.47
C GLN A 23 -19.62 28.75 -7.45
N GLU A 24 -20.81 28.78 -6.88
CA GLU A 24 -21.67 29.98 -6.90
C GLU A 24 -21.14 31.08 -5.99
N ASP A 25 -20.59 30.67 -4.85
CA ASP A 25 -20.02 31.57 -3.85
C ASP A 25 -18.56 31.94 -4.18
N ASN A 26 -17.98 31.26 -5.17
CA ASN A 26 -16.57 31.31 -5.52
C ASN A 26 -15.71 31.24 -4.25
N GLU A 27 -15.85 30.12 -3.55
CA GLU A 27 -15.28 29.91 -2.22
C GLU A 27 -14.51 28.59 -2.16
N LEU A 28 -13.32 28.64 -1.57
CA LEU A 28 -12.55 27.50 -1.10
C LEU A 28 -12.52 27.55 0.44
N GLY A 29 -12.88 26.45 1.07
CA GLY A 29 -12.84 26.30 2.52
C GLY A 29 -12.69 24.85 2.93
N TRP A 30 -12.63 24.60 4.24
CA TRP A 30 -12.67 23.25 4.79
C TRP A 30 -13.49 23.20 6.08
N PHE A 31 -13.84 22.00 6.52
CA PHE A 31 -14.40 21.73 7.84
C PHE A 31 -13.35 21.02 8.67
N GLU A 32 -12.97 21.65 9.77
CA GLU A 32 -11.90 21.14 10.65
C GLU A 32 -12.38 19.98 11.50
N ALA A 33 -11.72 18.84 11.46
CA ALA A 33 -11.98 17.81 12.45
C ALA A 33 -11.37 18.19 13.83
N PRO A 34 -11.70 17.44 14.89
CA PRO A 34 -12.99 16.81 15.12
C PRO A 34 -14.13 17.82 15.39
N SER A 35 -13.83 19.13 15.40
CA SER A 35 -14.77 20.18 15.80
C SER A 35 -15.88 20.47 14.77
N TRP A 36 -15.64 20.03 13.53
CA TRP A 36 -16.37 20.31 12.29
C TRP A 36 -16.64 21.80 12.08
N ILE A 37 -15.73 22.66 12.57
CA ILE A 37 -15.84 24.10 12.41
C ILE A 37 -15.50 24.44 10.96
N ARG A 38 -16.42 25.14 10.30
CA ARG A 38 -16.19 25.65 8.95
C ARG A 38 -15.11 26.73 8.97
N ARG A 39 -13.96 26.42 8.37
CA ARG A 39 -12.89 27.35 8.02
C ARG A 39 -13.05 27.82 6.58
N ARG A 40 -12.58 29.03 6.31
CA ARG A 40 -12.58 29.62 4.96
C ARG A 40 -11.16 29.98 4.62
N ILE A 41 -10.67 29.49 3.48
CA ILE A 41 -9.36 29.87 2.98
C ILE A 41 -9.51 31.20 2.25
N PHE A 42 -10.43 31.25 1.29
CA PHE A 42 -10.65 32.43 0.46
C PHE A 42 -12.12 32.60 0.07
N VAL A 43 -12.60 33.85 0.15
CA VAL A 43 -13.91 34.29 -0.36
C VAL A 43 -13.65 35.33 -1.44
N PHE A 44 -13.98 35.03 -2.70
CA PHE A 44 -13.62 35.88 -3.85
C PHE A 44 -14.68 36.96 -4.19
N ALA A 45 -15.57 37.29 -3.25
CA ALA A 45 -16.61 38.27 -3.47
C ALA A 45 -16.03 39.71 -3.57
N GLY A 46 -16.00 40.27 -4.79
CA GLY A 46 -15.88 41.73 -4.99
C GLY A 46 -14.52 42.31 -5.40
N GLN A 47 -13.50 41.51 -5.76
CA GLN A 47 -12.25 42.05 -6.30
C GLN A 47 -12.25 42.18 -7.84
N LYS A 48 -11.81 43.34 -8.35
CA LYS A 48 -11.70 43.68 -9.79
C LYS A 48 -10.56 42.96 -10.55
N LYS A 49 -9.87 41.97 -9.95
CA LYS A 49 -8.95 41.08 -10.68
C LYS A 49 -9.79 39.94 -11.26
N LYS A 50 -9.92 39.90 -12.59
CA LYS A 50 -10.61 38.84 -13.35
C LYS A 50 -10.07 37.46 -12.94
N MET A 51 -10.85 36.68 -12.20
CA MET A 51 -10.57 35.30 -11.80
C MET A 51 -11.86 34.46 -11.94
N PRO A 52 -11.75 33.11 -12.00
CA PRO A 52 -12.63 32.24 -12.76
C PRO A 52 -14.06 32.24 -12.25
N LYS A 53 -15.03 32.41 -13.16
CA LYS A 53 -16.45 32.43 -12.80
C LYS A 53 -17.04 31.02 -12.59
N LYS A 54 -16.26 29.92 -12.73
CA LYS A 54 -16.77 28.53 -12.72
C LYS A 54 -15.77 27.51 -12.17
N LEU A 55 -15.19 27.77 -10.99
CA LEU A 55 -14.41 26.78 -10.24
C LEU A 55 -15.19 25.47 -10.16
N HIS A 56 -14.53 24.38 -10.55
CA HIS A 56 -15.19 23.11 -10.74
C HIS A 56 -14.76 22.06 -9.75
N ALA A 57 -13.46 21.91 -9.56
CA ALA A 57 -12.88 20.91 -8.67
C ALA A 57 -11.63 21.47 -7.99
N VAL A 58 -11.22 20.80 -6.92
CA VAL A 58 -9.97 21.05 -6.22
C VAL A 58 -9.26 19.72 -6.01
N LEU A 59 -7.96 19.70 -6.25
CA LEU A 59 -7.08 18.68 -5.68
C LEU A 59 -6.47 19.29 -4.42
N ALA A 60 -6.51 18.53 -3.33
CA ALA A 60 -6.00 18.93 -2.03
C ALA A 60 -5.14 17.79 -1.48
N GLN A 61 -3.82 17.97 -1.46
CA GLN A 61 -2.84 16.96 -1.07
C GLN A 61 -1.50 17.65 -0.77
N ASP A 62 -0.68 17.11 0.12
CA ASP A 62 0.68 17.58 0.35
C ASP A 62 1.58 17.16 -0.82
N LEU A 63 1.88 18.07 -1.75
CA LEU A 63 2.67 17.75 -2.94
C LEU A 63 4.14 18.16 -2.81
N ASP A 64 4.51 18.94 -1.79
CA ASP A 64 5.90 19.34 -1.54
C ASP A 64 6.52 18.69 -0.30
N GLY A 65 5.76 17.87 0.42
CA GLY A 65 6.19 17.08 1.57
C GLY A 65 6.28 17.89 2.86
N ASP A 66 5.65 19.05 2.94
CA ASP A 66 5.69 19.93 4.11
C ASP A 66 4.66 19.58 5.20
N SER A 67 3.94 18.48 5.02
CA SER A 67 2.85 17.98 5.89
C SER A 67 1.63 18.88 5.94
N ARG A 68 1.42 19.77 4.95
CA ARG A 68 0.18 20.54 4.79
C ARG A 68 -0.38 20.35 3.40
N ALA A 69 -1.70 20.44 3.30
CA ALA A 69 -2.34 20.29 2.00
C ALA A 69 -2.03 21.48 1.07
N ASP A 70 -1.57 21.16 -0.12
CA ASP A 70 -1.58 22.08 -1.25
C ASP A 70 -2.90 22.03 -2.00
N PHE A 71 -3.33 23.19 -2.52
CA PHE A 71 -4.57 23.30 -3.30
C PHE A 71 -4.30 23.63 -4.76
N LEU A 72 -4.68 22.72 -5.66
CA LEU A 72 -4.78 22.96 -7.10
C LEU A 72 -6.23 23.23 -7.50
N LEU A 73 -6.49 24.44 -7.99
CA LEU A 73 -7.81 24.87 -8.44
C LEU A 73 -8.03 24.54 -9.91
N LEU A 74 -9.15 23.87 -10.20
CA LEU A 74 -9.53 23.46 -11.55
C LEU A 74 -10.76 24.24 -12.02
N ASP A 75 -10.65 24.86 -13.19
CA ASP A 75 -11.71 25.67 -13.80
C ASP A 75 -12.04 25.21 -15.23
N ASN A 76 -13.28 25.45 -15.62
CA ASN A 76 -13.78 25.09 -16.95
C ASN A 76 -13.14 25.91 -18.10
N TYR A 77 -12.59 27.09 -17.82
CA TYR A 77 -12.13 28.06 -18.82
C TYR A 77 -10.77 28.70 -18.50
N LEU A 78 -10.25 28.48 -17.30
CA LEU A 78 -8.91 28.93 -16.91
C LEU A 78 -7.96 27.74 -16.71
N PRO A 79 -6.64 27.98 -16.82
CA PRO A 79 -5.64 26.97 -16.50
C PRO A 79 -5.73 26.51 -15.04
N PRO A 80 -5.37 25.25 -14.74
CA PRO A 80 -5.10 24.81 -13.39
C PRO A 80 -4.12 25.76 -12.69
N SER A 81 -4.48 26.21 -11.50
CA SER A 81 -3.71 27.21 -10.77
C SER A 81 -3.59 26.77 -9.32
N PHE A 82 -2.36 26.77 -8.79
CA PHE A 82 -2.15 26.56 -7.38
C PHE A 82 -2.42 27.82 -6.57
N LEU A 83 -2.70 27.63 -5.29
CA LEU A 83 -2.88 28.73 -4.35
C LEU A 83 -1.54 29.40 -3.99
N ASP A 84 -0.54 28.59 -3.63
CA ASP A 84 0.71 29.07 -3.03
C ASP A 84 1.97 28.82 -3.88
N ARG A 85 1.79 28.33 -5.13
CA ARG A 85 2.90 28.10 -6.09
C ARG A 85 2.52 28.49 -7.53
N PRO A 86 3.49 28.55 -8.46
CA PRO A 86 3.23 28.90 -9.85
C PRO A 86 2.20 27.98 -10.52
N PRO A 87 1.38 28.48 -11.47
CA PRO A 87 0.39 27.66 -12.16
C PRO A 87 1.07 26.61 -13.04
N LEU A 88 0.36 25.50 -13.30
CA LEU A 88 0.82 24.46 -14.20
C LEU A 88 0.88 24.98 -15.64
N GLU A 89 1.97 24.68 -16.36
CA GLU A 89 2.11 25.05 -17.77
C GLU A 89 1.15 24.25 -18.64
N THR A 90 0.16 24.91 -19.24
CA THR A 90 -0.83 24.22 -20.08
C THR A 90 -0.68 24.58 -21.54
N ARG A 91 -0.75 23.58 -22.43
CA ARG A 91 -0.81 23.79 -23.89
C ARG A 91 -2.16 24.37 -24.35
N ARG A 92 -3.21 24.16 -23.55
CA ARG A 92 -4.58 24.62 -23.76
C ARG A 92 -5.24 24.98 -22.44
N HIS A 93 -5.97 26.09 -22.40
CA HIS A 93 -6.49 26.69 -21.17
C HIS A 93 -7.94 26.32 -20.83
N ALA A 94 -8.51 25.24 -21.34
CA ALA A 94 -9.94 24.99 -21.22
C ALA A 94 -10.30 23.57 -20.76
N GLY A 95 -11.14 23.53 -19.73
CA GLY A 95 -11.88 22.34 -19.32
C GLY A 95 -11.17 21.45 -18.31
N ALA A 96 -10.26 21.98 -17.49
CA ALA A 96 -9.69 21.23 -16.38
C ALA A 96 -10.83 20.80 -15.43
N ARG A 97 -11.04 19.49 -15.30
CA ARG A 97 -12.29 18.96 -14.77
C ARG A 97 -12.12 18.12 -13.51
N ASP A 98 -10.98 17.45 -13.40
CA ASP A 98 -10.58 16.64 -12.26
C ASP A 98 -9.06 16.45 -12.30
N ALA A 99 -8.47 16.12 -11.15
CA ALA A 99 -7.05 15.80 -11.03
C ALA A 99 -6.80 14.77 -9.93
N CYS A 100 -5.74 13.98 -10.10
CA CYS A 100 -5.14 13.13 -9.07
C CYS A 100 -3.66 13.46 -8.92
N ALA A 101 -3.10 13.11 -7.77
CA ALA A 101 -1.66 13.13 -7.56
C ALA A 101 -1.17 11.77 -7.06
N ALA A 102 -0.01 11.38 -7.54
CA ALA A 102 0.70 10.15 -7.24
C ALA A 102 2.13 10.28 -7.74
N ASP A 103 3.06 9.48 -7.21
CA ASP A 103 4.41 9.35 -7.75
C ASP A 103 4.36 8.46 -9.00
N ILE A 104 4.38 9.05 -10.20
CA ILE A 104 4.18 8.32 -11.46
C ILE A 104 5.50 7.83 -12.05
N ASP A 105 6.60 8.54 -11.82
CA ASP A 105 7.92 8.16 -12.30
C ASP A 105 8.81 7.47 -11.24
N GLY A 106 8.29 7.27 -10.02
CA GLY A 106 8.94 6.52 -8.95
C GLY A 106 10.05 7.31 -8.26
N ASP A 107 10.03 8.64 -8.36
CA ASP A 107 11.08 9.51 -7.87
C ASP A 107 10.87 10.02 -6.43
N ALA A 108 9.76 9.59 -5.80
CA ALA A 108 9.28 9.97 -4.47
C ALA A 108 8.82 11.44 -4.34
N VAL A 109 8.61 12.15 -5.44
CA VAL A 109 7.88 13.42 -5.48
C VAL A 109 6.52 13.20 -6.11
N LEU A 110 5.46 13.77 -5.51
CA LEU A 110 4.13 13.61 -6.06
C LEU A 110 3.96 14.41 -7.35
N ASP A 111 3.54 13.71 -8.39
CA ASP A 111 3.16 14.29 -9.66
C ASP A 111 1.67 14.63 -9.67
N VAL A 112 1.27 15.39 -10.69
CA VAL A 112 -0.14 15.74 -10.90
C VAL A 112 -0.61 15.26 -12.26
N VAL A 113 -1.78 14.60 -12.30
CA VAL A 113 -2.48 14.27 -13.54
C VAL A 113 -3.77 15.06 -13.61
N VAL A 114 -4.02 15.73 -14.75
CA VAL A 114 -5.20 16.57 -14.95
C VAL A 114 -5.99 16.10 -16.17
N ALA A 115 -7.30 15.91 -15.98
CA ALA A 115 -8.26 15.66 -17.05
C ALA A 115 -8.82 16.96 -17.63
N PHE A 116 -8.69 17.13 -18.95
CA PHE A 116 -9.19 18.29 -19.69
C PHE A 116 -10.39 17.92 -20.57
N LYS A 117 -11.59 18.10 -20.02
CA LYS A 117 -12.86 17.76 -20.65
C LYS A 117 -13.06 18.37 -22.04
N PHE A 118 -12.68 19.62 -22.24
CA PHE A 118 -12.91 20.32 -23.51
C PHE A 118 -11.74 20.17 -24.50
N ALA A 119 -10.57 19.80 -24.01
CA ALA A 119 -9.41 19.49 -24.86
C ALA A 119 -9.40 18.02 -25.32
N ASP A 120 -10.22 17.16 -24.72
CA ASP A 120 -10.19 15.70 -24.88
C ASP A 120 -8.80 15.10 -24.53
N GLU A 121 -8.14 15.72 -23.56
CA GLU A 121 -6.75 15.44 -23.19
C GLU A 121 -6.63 15.05 -21.71
N VAL A 122 -5.64 14.22 -21.40
CA VAL A 122 -5.16 13.94 -20.04
C VAL A 122 -3.66 14.17 -20.04
N LEU A 123 -3.21 15.06 -19.15
CA LEU A 123 -1.83 15.48 -19.04
C LEU A 123 -1.27 15.12 -17.66
N TRP A 124 -0.01 14.67 -17.65
CA TRP A 124 0.78 14.40 -16.47
C TRP A 124 1.86 15.49 -16.32
N TYR A 125 2.04 15.98 -15.10
CA TYR A 125 2.97 17.03 -14.70
C TYR A 125 3.88 16.49 -13.61
N ASP A 126 5.17 16.42 -13.93
CA ASP A 126 6.26 16.11 -12.99
C ASP A 126 6.30 17.16 -11.86
N GLY A 127 6.27 16.69 -10.62
CA GLY A 127 6.29 17.51 -9.40
C GLY A 127 7.54 18.39 -9.24
N ARG A 128 8.64 18.09 -9.94
CA ARG A 128 9.90 18.85 -9.93
C ARG A 128 9.94 19.99 -10.96
N GLY A 129 8.92 20.11 -11.81
CA GLY A 129 8.75 21.25 -12.70
C GLY A 129 9.25 21.04 -14.13
N ALA A 130 8.69 20.04 -14.82
CA ALA A 130 8.92 19.78 -16.24
C ALA A 130 7.76 20.25 -17.15
N GLN A 131 7.96 20.10 -18.46
CA GLN A 131 6.89 20.24 -19.45
C GLN A 131 5.87 19.09 -19.30
N PRO A 132 4.56 19.33 -19.53
CA PRO A 132 3.57 18.27 -19.37
C PRO A 132 3.73 17.16 -20.40
N HIS A 133 3.66 15.93 -19.90
CA HIS A 133 3.57 14.70 -20.67
C HIS A 133 2.11 14.43 -21.07
N THR A 134 1.91 13.87 -22.25
CA THR A 134 0.57 13.51 -22.74
C THR A 134 0.30 12.04 -22.46
N VAL A 135 -0.59 11.77 -21.50
CA VAL A 135 -1.10 10.42 -21.23
C VAL A 135 -2.11 10.03 -22.32
N CYS A 136 -3.01 10.96 -22.67
CA CYS A 136 -4.04 10.73 -23.67
C CYS A 136 -4.37 12.02 -24.42
N SER A 137 -4.39 11.98 -25.76
CA SER A 137 -4.79 13.11 -26.63
C SER A 137 -6.17 12.94 -27.29
N LYS A 138 -6.86 11.83 -27.02
CA LYS A 138 -8.15 11.46 -27.63
C LYS A 138 -9.09 10.82 -26.60
N CYS A 139 -9.16 11.42 -25.41
CA CYS A 139 -10.02 10.99 -24.32
C CYS A 139 -11.30 11.83 -24.30
N ARG A 140 -12.35 11.33 -24.96
CA ARG A 140 -13.52 12.16 -25.30
C ARG A 140 -14.29 12.56 -24.04
N PHE A 141 -14.30 13.86 -23.75
CA PHE A 141 -14.86 14.44 -22.52
C PHE A 141 -14.29 13.75 -21.27
N ALA A 142 -12.96 13.75 -21.12
CA ALA A 142 -12.30 13.31 -19.89
C ALA A 142 -12.88 14.11 -18.68
N CYS A 143 -13.64 13.42 -17.83
CA CYS A 143 -14.42 14.07 -16.76
C CYS A 143 -13.94 13.74 -15.35
N SER A 144 -13.25 12.63 -15.19
CA SER A 144 -12.64 12.24 -13.93
C SER A 144 -11.40 11.39 -14.21
N VAL A 145 -10.41 11.50 -13.34
CA VAL A 145 -9.13 10.79 -13.45
C VAL A 145 -8.74 10.24 -12.10
N ALA A 146 -8.05 9.11 -12.10
CA ALA A 146 -7.38 8.58 -10.93
C ALA A 146 -6.06 7.92 -11.29
N CYS A 147 -5.20 7.84 -10.30
CA CYS A 147 -3.85 7.35 -10.37
C CYS A 147 -3.80 6.07 -9.51
N VAL A 148 -3.59 4.89 -10.11
CA VAL A 148 -3.58 3.59 -9.42
C VAL A 148 -2.93 2.54 -10.31
N ASP A 149 -2.16 1.63 -9.73
CA ASP A 149 -1.66 0.41 -10.39
C ASP A 149 -2.84 -0.49 -10.77
N VAL A 150 -3.14 -0.62 -12.06
CA VAL A 150 -4.29 -1.41 -12.56
C VAL A 150 -3.94 -2.82 -13.00
N ASP A 151 -2.68 -3.11 -13.30
CA ASP A 151 -2.25 -4.40 -13.84
C ASP A 151 -1.32 -5.20 -12.90
N GLY A 152 -0.93 -4.60 -11.78
CA GLY A 152 -0.17 -5.19 -10.70
C GLY A 152 1.34 -5.19 -10.93
N ASP A 153 1.84 -4.35 -11.84
CA ASP A 153 3.28 -4.25 -12.14
C ASP A 153 4.04 -3.27 -11.23
N GLN A 154 3.32 -2.57 -10.35
CA GLN A 154 3.79 -1.58 -9.36
C GLN A 154 4.08 -0.19 -9.93
N ASP A 155 3.88 0.04 -11.22
CA ASP A 155 3.91 1.38 -11.80
C ASP A 155 2.52 2.02 -11.66
N ILE A 156 2.47 3.33 -11.37
CA ILE A 156 1.19 4.01 -11.22
C ILE A 156 0.58 4.31 -12.58
N ASP A 157 -0.57 3.69 -12.85
CA ASP A 157 -1.34 3.91 -14.07
C ASP A 157 -2.37 5.03 -13.94
N VAL A 158 -2.92 5.45 -15.08
CA VAL A 158 -3.94 6.51 -15.13
C VAL A 158 -5.26 5.96 -15.64
N VAL A 159 -6.30 6.04 -14.82
CA VAL A 159 -7.68 5.66 -15.18
C VAL A 159 -8.53 6.89 -15.45
N VAL A 160 -9.29 6.87 -16.56
CA VAL A 160 -10.03 8.02 -17.08
C VAL A 160 -11.48 7.65 -17.37
N ALA A 161 -12.40 8.47 -16.86
CA ALA A 161 -13.81 8.43 -17.23
C ALA A 161 -14.05 9.29 -18.49
N GLU A 162 -14.35 8.63 -19.60
CA GLU A 162 -14.66 9.28 -20.88
C GLU A 162 -16.16 9.39 -21.08
N LYS A 163 -16.73 10.51 -20.63
CA LYS A 163 -18.19 10.70 -20.62
C LYS A 163 -18.80 10.57 -22.02
N ALA A 164 -18.17 11.16 -23.03
CA ALA A 164 -18.73 11.18 -24.39
C ALA A 164 -18.52 9.85 -25.13
N ALA A 165 -17.51 9.07 -24.74
CA ALA A 165 -17.28 7.73 -25.28
C ALA A 165 -18.01 6.63 -24.47
N ASN A 166 -18.65 6.99 -23.35
CA ASN A 166 -19.38 6.07 -22.48
C ASN A 166 -18.53 4.86 -22.02
N ARG A 167 -17.28 5.12 -21.62
CA ARG A 167 -16.31 4.08 -21.26
C ARG A 167 -15.37 4.54 -20.16
N ILE A 168 -14.75 3.57 -19.51
CA ILE A 168 -13.62 3.77 -18.61
C ILE A 168 -12.38 3.19 -19.29
N SER A 169 -11.32 4.00 -19.38
CA SER A 169 -10.03 3.61 -19.97
C SER A 169 -8.95 3.65 -18.90
N ALA A 170 -8.06 2.66 -18.89
CA ALA A 170 -6.79 2.72 -18.18
C ALA A 170 -5.66 2.96 -19.19
N PHE A 171 -4.62 3.69 -18.78
CA PHE A 171 -3.40 3.93 -19.54
C PHE A 171 -2.24 3.43 -18.70
N VAL A 172 -1.63 2.34 -19.15
CA VAL A 172 -0.60 1.62 -18.39
C VAL A 172 0.75 2.32 -18.54
N ASN A 173 1.41 2.59 -17.43
CA ASN A 173 2.78 3.09 -17.35
C ASN A 173 3.73 1.89 -17.23
N PRO A 174 4.89 1.87 -17.92
CA PRO A 174 5.37 2.81 -18.92
C PRO A 174 4.76 2.60 -20.31
N GLY A 175 4.64 3.70 -21.06
CA GLY A 175 4.25 3.69 -22.48
C GLY A 175 2.84 4.20 -22.78
N TRP A 176 1.99 4.31 -21.75
CA TRP A 176 0.62 4.80 -21.85
C TRP A 176 -0.26 3.99 -22.79
N ASP A 177 -0.04 2.67 -22.82
CA ASP A 177 -0.86 1.76 -23.59
C ASP A 177 -2.28 1.73 -23.03
N ARG A 178 -3.26 1.92 -23.92
CA ARG A 178 -4.65 2.05 -23.52
C ARG A 178 -5.30 0.67 -23.38
N ILE A 179 -5.79 0.37 -22.19
CA ILE A 179 -6.64 -0.79 -21.90
C ILE A 179 -8.08 -0.31 -21.64
N GLU A 180 -9.05 -1.00 -22.24
CA GLU A 180 -10.45 -0.77 -21.92
C GLU A 180 -10.83 -1.58 -20.67
N VAL A 181 -11.10 -0.88 -19.57
CA VAL A 181 -11.44 -1.52 -18.29
C VAL A 181 -12.89 -2.01 -18.30
N ALA A 182 -13.80 -1.22 -18.86
CA ALA A 182 -15.18 -1.60 -19.10
C ALA A 182 -15.89 -0.63 -20.07
N ALA A 183 -16.71 -1.18 -20.97
CA ALA A 183 -17.78 -0.44 -21.62
C ALA A 183 -18.99 -0.39 -20.68
N VAL A 184 -19.47 0.81 -20.33
CA VAL A 184 -20.70 0.98 -19.52
C VAL A 184 -21.91 0.84 -20.45
N ALA A 185 -22.07 -0.31 -21.08
CA ALA A 185 -23.19 -0.58 -21.97
C ALA A 185 -24.26 -1.38 -21.21
N GLU A 186 -25.31 -0.69 -20.73
CA GLU A 186 -26.55 -1.36 -20.36
C GLU A 186 -27.42 -1.53 -21.63
N PRO A 187 -27.83 -2.76 -22.00
CA PRO A 187 -28.53 -3.02 -23.26
C PRO A 187 -29.90 -2.34 -23.38
N ASP A 188 -30.50 -1.90 -22.26
CA ASP A 188 -31.88 -1.41 -22.21
C ASP A 188 -32.03 0.09 -21.85
N VAL A 189 -30.93 0.85 -21.73
CA VAL A 189 -30.99 2.28 -21.42
C VAL A 189 -30.93 3.13 -22.68
N VAL A 190 -32.02 3.85 -22.97
CA VAL A 190 -32.09 4.84 -24.05
C VAL A 190 -31.27 6.08 -23.64
N LYS A 191 -29.95 6.03 -23.89
CA LYS A 191 -28.90 7.03 -23.56
C LYS A 191 -28.35 6.96 -22.12
N PRO A 192 -27.41 6.05 -21.83
CA PRO A 192 -26.65 6.13 -20.58
C PRO A 192 -25.94 7.48 -20.45
N LEU A 193 -26.03 8.10 -19.27
CA LEU A 193 -25.17 9.23 -18.91
C LEU A 193 -23.79 8.62 -18.65
N GLY A 194 -22.86 8.78 -19.59
CA GLY A 194 -21.52 8.19 -19.46
C GLY A 194 -20.80 8.55 -18.15
N PRO A 195 -19.74 7.81 -17.80
CA PRO A 195 -19.12 7.89 -16.49
C PRO A 195 -18.66 9.32 -16.19
N HIS A 196 -18.94 9.76 -14.96
CA HIS A 196 -18.87 11.17 -14.58
C HIS A 196 -17.88 11.45 -13.46
N HIS A 197 -17.78 10.52 -12.52
CA HIS A 197 -16.88 10.56 -11.37
C HIS A 197 -16.31 9.16 -11.19
N LEU A 198 -15.00 9.08 -10.99
CA LEU A 198 -14.35 7.88 -10.51
C LEU A 198 -14.15 8.01 -9.00
N ALA A 199 -14.38 6.93 -8.28
CA ALA A 199 -13.98 6.79 -6.90
C ALA A 199 -13.21 5.48 -6.80
N PHE A 200 -11.97 5.56 -6.37
CA PHE A 200 -11.15 4.41 -6.07
C PHE A 200 -11.08 4.30 -4.56
N ALA A 201 -11.42 3.12 -4.05
CA ALA A 201 -10.99 2.77 -2.72
C ALA A 201 -9.53 2.33 -2.87
N SER A 202 -8.59 3.24 -2.55
CA SER A 202 -7.28 2.75 -2.15
C SER A 202 -7.51 1.89 -0.92
N ARG A 203 -6.98 0.68 -0.96
CA ARG A 203 -7.08 -0.25 0.13
C ARG A 203 -6.15 0.34 1.22
N GLY A 204 -6.76 0.77 2.33
CA GLY A 204 -6.08 1.61 3.32
C GLY A 204 -4.82 0.93 3.87
N ASP A 205 -3.85 1.74 4.30
CA ASP A 205 -2.48 1.32 4.64
C ASP A 205 -2.36 0.28 5.78
N GLU A 206 -3.45 0.00 6.51
CA GLU A 206 -3.57 -1.08 7.49
C GLU A 206 -4.13 -2.36 6.85
N GLU A 207 -3.50 -2.81 5.77
CA GLU A 207 -4.09 -3.76 4.85
C GLU A 207 -3.98 -5.21 5.36
N ILE A 208 -5.13 -5.85 5.58
CA ILE A 208 -5.21 -7.31 5.71
C ILE A 208 -5.54 -7.88 4.33
N SER A 209 -4.69 -8.77 3.85
CA SER A 209 -4.89 -9.42 2.57
C SER A 209 -5.86 -10.59 2.65
N HIS A 210 -6.99 -10.53 1.93
CA HIS A 210 -8.03 -11.56 1.99
C HIS A 210 -8.13 -12.30 0.65
N LEU A 211 -7.81 -13.59 0.67
CA LEU A 211 -7.93 -14.49 -0.48
C LEU A 211 -8.83 -15.68 -0.15
N THR A 212 -9.51 -16.23 -1.15
CA THR A 212 -10.36 -17.41 -1.00
C THR A 212 -10.15 -18.40 -2.15
N ASN A 213 -10.15 -19.70 -1.85
CA ASN A 213 -10.25 -20.75 -2.88
C ASN A 213 -11.69 -21.27 -3.06
N GLY A 214 -12.68 -20.55 -2.49
CA GLY A 214 -14.10 -20.87 -2.54
C GLY A 214 -14.60 -21.72 -1.37
N TRP A 215 -13.72 -22.31 -0.58
CA TRP A 215 -14.09 -23.07 0.63
C TRP A 215 -13.23 -22.77 1.86
N SER A 216 -12.07 -22.14 1.67
CA SER A 216 -11.19 -21.63 2.72
C SER A 216 -10.85 -20.17 2.45
N ASP A 217 -11.04 -19.34 3.45
CA ASP A 217 -10.64 -17.94 3.49
C ASP A 217 -9.27 -17.80 4.16
N VAL A 218 -8.37 -17.03 3.55
CA VAL A 218 -7.02 -16.77 4.03
C VAL A 218 -6.84 -15.26 4.21
N TYR A 219 -6.59 -14.86 5.45
CA TYR A 219 -6.31 -13.48 5.85
C TYR A 219 -4.81 -13.36 6.15
N ILE A 220 -4.07 -12.65 5.33
CA ILE A 220 -2.65 -12.37 5.51
C ILE A 220 -2.53 -11.01 6.21
N VAL A 221 -1.86 -10.98 7.35
CA VAL A 221 -1.63 -9.76 8.14
C VAL A 221 -0.14 -9.46 8.10
N GLY A 222 0.23 -8.43 7.34
CA GLY A 222 1.56 -7.84 7.33
C GLY A 222 1.93 -7.18 8.64
N THR A 223 3.14 -7.46 9.13
CA THR A 223 3.64 -6.86 10.38
C THR A 223 5.01 -6.23 10.18
N ALA A 224 5.21 -5.05 10.77
CA ALA A 224 6.49 -4.35 10.79
C ALA A 224 7.43 -4.83 11.92
N HIS A 225 7.08 -5.90 12.65
CA HIS A 225 7.86 -6.61 13.70
C HIS A 225 8.36 -5.79 14.89
N VAL A 226 8.06 -4.49 14.92
CA VAL A 226 8.39 -3.57 16.02
C VAL A 226 7.22 -2.66 16.39
N SER A 227 6.02 -2.89 15.82
CA SER A 227 4.89 -1.98 15.92
C SER A 227 3.77 -2.51 16.82
N ASN A 228 3.48 -1.75 17.87
CA ASN A 228 2.29 -2.00 18.71
C ASN A 228 0.99 -1.90 17.90
N ALA A 229 0.94 -1.09 16.83
CA ALA A 229 -0.21 -1.00 15.95
C ALA A 229 -0.43 -2.32 15.18
N SER A 230 0.62 -2.88 14.59
CA SER A 230 0.55 -4.20 13.93
C SER A 230 0.11 -5.31 14.90
N ALA A 231 0.53 -5.25 16.17
CA ALA A 231 0.07 -6.21 17.18
C ALA A 231 -1.43 -6.10 17.47
N GLN A 232 -1.99 -4.89 17.47
CA GLN A 232 -3.43 -4.66 17.62
C GLN A 232 -4.21 -5.11 16.37
N VAL A 233 -3.67 -4.90 15.16
CA VAL A 233 -4.25 -5.42 13.92
C VAL A 233 -4.31 -6.94 13.96
N VAL A 234 -3.22 -7.62 14.35
CA VAL A 234 -3.20 -9.08 14.52
C VAL A 234 -4.24 -9.53 15.54
N ALA A 235 -4.27 -8.93 16.74
CA ALA A 235 -5.24 -9.28 17.77
C ALA A 235 -6.68 -9.13 17.29
N SER A 236 -7.03 -7.98 16.71
CA SER A 236 -8.37 -7.67 16.25
C SER A 236 -8.79 -8.53 15.05
N THR A 237 -7.85 -8.87 14.16
CA THR A 237 -8.10 -9.78 13.04
C THR A 237 -8.46 -11.17 13.54
N ILE A 238 -7.66 -11.73 14.45
CA ILE A 238 -7.94 -13.06 15.02
C ILE A 238 -9.27 -13.04 15.78
N ASP A 239 -9.54 -11.99 16.55
CA ASP A 239 -10.79 -11.84 17.31
C ASP A 239 -12.03 -11.78 16.42
N ARG A 240 -11.94 -11.11 15.26
CA ARG A 240 -13.04 -10.98 14.30
C ARG A 240 -13.21 -12.22 13.43
N VAL A 241 -12.12 -12.74 12.88
CA VAL A 241 -12.13 -13.88 11.96
C VAL A 241 -12.47 -15.18 12.67
N GLN A 242 -12.01 -15.35 13.92
CA GLN A 242 -12.08 -16.62 14.68
C GLN A 242 -11.60 -17.80 13.80
N PRO A 243 -10.31 -17.79 13.39
CA PRO A 243 -9.80 -18.75 12.42
C PRO A 243 -9.70 -20.16 13.00
N ASP A 244 -9.77 -21.16 12.12
CA ASP A 244 -9.55 -22.57 12.46
C ASP A 244 -8.06 -22.94 12.44
N LEU A 245 -7.22 -22.06 11.87
CA LEU A 245 -5.77 -22.21 11.79
C LEU A 245 -5.10 -20.83 11.83
N ILE A 246 -4.06 -20.70 12.64
CA ILE A 246 -3.16 -19.54 12.59
C ILE A 246 -1.84 -20.00 11.95
N ALA A 247 -1.36 -19.30 10.93
CA ALA A 247 -0.03 -19.49 10.40
C ALA A 247 0.86 -18.33 10.85
N VAL A 248 2.09 -18.62 11.29
CA VAL A 248 3.07 -17.61 11.65
C VAL A 248 4.35 -17.83 10.87
N GLU A 249 4.98 -16.75 10.41
CA GLU A 249 6.29 -16.76 9.77
C GLU A 249 7.41 -17.00 10.81
N LEU A 250 7.39 -18.18 11.42
CA LEU A 250 8.37 -18.64 12.39
C LEU A 250 8.71 -20.10 12.11
N ASP A 251 9.94 -20.48 12.45
CA ASP A 251 10.35 -21.88 12.54
C ASP A 251 10.48 -22.33 14.00
N ALA A 252 10.64 -23.65 14.22
CA ALA A 252 10.69 -24.24 15.55
C ALA A 252 11.87 -23.75 16.41
N LYS A 253 13.06 -23.48 15.81
CA LYS A 253 14.22 -22.95 16.52
C LYS A 253 13.99 -21.49 16.90
N ARG A 254 13.39 -20.69 16.02
CA ARG A 254 13.02 -19.29 16.32
C ARG A 254 11.95 -19.22 17.41
N LEU A 255 10.94 -20.09 17.37
CA LEU A 255 9.95 -20.23 18.45
C LEU A 255 10.61 -20.57 19.80
N ALA A 256 11.59 -21.47 19.80
CA ALA A 256 12.34 -21.84 21.00
C ALA A 256 13.25 -20.69 21.50
N ARG A 257 13.90 -19.95 20.59
CA ARG A 257 14.80 -18.83 20.87
C ARG A 257 14.10 -17.54 21.28
N ALA A 258 12.81 -17.38 21.04
CA ALA A 258 12.01 -16.29 21.62
C ALA A 258 12.10 -16.22 23.17
N THR A 259 12.67 -17.25 23.81
CA THR A 259 12.97 -17.29 25.25
C THR A 259 14.44 -17.05 25.63
N THR A 260 15.40 -16.93 24.68
CA THR A 260 16.85 -16.79 24.98
C THR A 260 17.63 -15.97 23.93
N LYS A 261 18.45 -15.00 24.39
CA LYS A 261 19.27 -14.12 23.51
C LYS A 261 20.40 -14.87 22.77
N PRO A 262 20.68 -14.54 21.48
CA PRO A 262 21.76 -15.18 20.73
C PRO A 262 23.16 -14.66 21.11
N ARG A 263 24.17 -15.54 21.03
CA ARG A 263 25.61 -15.26 21.22
C ARG A 263 26.32 -15.20 19.86
N GLY A 264 27.23 -14.23 19.71
CA GLY A 264 27.91 -13.92 18.45
C GLY A 264 29.14 -14.79 18.10
N VAL A 265 29.58 -14.64 16.84
CA VAL A 265 30.83 -15.19 16.29
C VAL A 265 31.55 -14.10 15.46
N GLY A 266 32.89 -14.04 15.56
CA GLY A 266 33.73 -12.95 15.05
C GLY A 266 34.40 -13.18 13.70
N GLY A 267 34.83 -12.07 13.07
CA GLY A 267 35.66 -11.97 11.86
C GLY A 267 35.54 -10.57 11.23
N PHE A 268 36.50 -9.67 11.41
CA PHE A 268 36.29 -8.20 11.50
C PHE A 268 35.59 -7.49 10.30
N VAL A 269 35.71 -7.95 9.05
CA VAL A 269 35.04 -7.30 7.88
C VAL A 269 33.77 -8.04 7.45
N LEU A 270 33.82 -9.37 7.31
CA LEU A 270 32.64 -10.20 7.06
C LEU A 270 31.61 -10.05 8.20
N SER A 271 32.07 -9.75 9.42
CA SER A 271 31.19 -9.48 10.56
C SER A 271 30.47 -8.15 10.49
N LEU A 272 30.92 -7.15 9.71
CA LEU A 272 30.23 -5.86 9.66
C LEU A 272 29.04 -5.94 8.71
N VAL A 273 29.24 -6.44 7.49
CA VAL A 273 28.16 -6.70 6.52
C VAL A 273 27.18 -7.74 7.07
N LEU A 274 27.67 -8.83 7.67
CA LEU A 274 26.78 -9.77 8.35
C LEU A 274 26.09 -9.10 9.54
N ARG A 275 26.73 -8.30 10.39
CA ARG A 275 26.03 -7.59 11.49
C ARG A 275 25.00 -6.58 10.98
N ALA A 276 25.27 -5.91 9.87
CA ALA A 276 24.32 -5.02 9.21
C ALA A 276 23.13 -5.83 8.71
N LEU A 277 23.37 -6.96 8.04
CA LEU A 277 22.33 -7.90 7.62
C LEU A 277 21.58 -8.51 8.80
N TYR A 278 22.25 -8.95 9.87
CA TYR A 278 21.63 -9.47 11.09
C TYR A 278 20.78 -8.39 11.79
N ARG A 279 21.22 -7.12 11.78
CA ARG A 279 20.43 -5.98 12.28
C ARG A 279 19.25 -5.65 11.35
N ALA A 280 19.43 -5.72 10.04
CA ALA A 280 18.36 -5.59 9.07
C ALA A 280 17.36 -6.73 9.24
N PHE A 281 17.84 -7.96 9.46
CA PHE A 281 17.03 -9.12 9.81
C PHE A 281 16.32 -8.91 11.13
N ASP A 282 16.96 -8.37 12.18
CA ASP A 282 16.30 -8.00 13.45
C ASP A 282 15.10 -7.07 13.21
N ILE A 283 15.23 -6.11 12.30
CA ILE A 283 14.18 -5.16 11.94
C ILE A 283 13.16 -5.76 10.94
N LEU A 284 13.58 -6.67 10.08
CA LEU A 284 12.77 -7.41 9.09
C LEU A 284 12.16 -8.72 9.66
N GLY A 285 12.24 -8.97 10.98
CA GLY A 285 11.52 -10.08 11.64
C GLY A 285 12.36 -11.22 12.25
N TYR A 286 13.64 -11.00 12.58
CA TYR A 286 14.51 -12.00 13.18
C TYR A 286 14.34 -12.14 14.70
N ASN A 287 14.01 -11.06 15.39
CA ASN A 287 13.41 -11.14 16.72
C ASN A 287 11.90 -11.04 16.55
N SER A 288 11.19 -12.13 16.85
CA SER A 288 9.73 -12.14 16.86
C SER A 288 9.22 -11.01 17.76
N GLY A 289 8.57 -10.02 17.15
CA GLY A 289 8.01 -8.86 17.84
C GLY A 289 6.77 -9.19 18.68
N ALA A 290 6.14 -8.14 19.21
CA ALA A 290 4.89 -8.27 19.98
C ALA A 290 3.76 -8.90 19.16
N GLU A 291 3.78 -8.75 17.84
CA GLU A 291 2.77 -9.20 16.88
C GLU A 291 2.64 -10.73 16.85
N PHE A 292 3.76 -11.44 16.71
CA PHE A 292 3.76 -12.90 16.73
C PHE A 292 3.44 -13.45 18.12
N GLN A 293 3.89 -12.80 19.20
CA GLN A 293 3.51 -13.22 20.55
C GLN A 293 2.02 -13.08 20.77
N VAL A 294 1.41 -11.98 20.31
CA VAL A 294 -0.05 -11.80 20.35
C VAL A 294 -0.76 -12.91 19.55
N ALA A 295 -0.28 -13.27 18.36
CA ALA A 295 -0.86 -14.37 17.58
C ALA A 295 -0.78 -15.70 18.34
N LEU A 296 0.38 -16.01 18.93
CA LEU A 296 0.60 -17.23 19.70
C LEU A 296 -0.24 -17.27 20.99
N ASP A 297 -0.38 -16.15 21.69
CA ASP A 297 -1.19 -16.05 22.89
C ASP A 297 -2.69 -16.16 22.56
N LYS A 298 -3.16 -15.53 21.48
CA LYS A 298 -4.52 -15.75 20.98
C LYS A 298 -4.75 -17.20 20.58
N ALA A 299 -3.80 -17.84 19.91
CA ALA A 299 -3.87 -19.25 19.56
C ALA A 299 -3.97 -20.15 20.80
N ARG A 300 -3.18 -19.89 21.85
CA ARG A 300 -3.31 -20.59 23.14
C ARG A 300 -4.69 -20.36 23.74
N ASN A 301 -5.13 -19.10 23.78
CA ASN A 301 -6.37 -18.70 24.44
C ASN A 301 -7.63 -19.25 23.76
N TYR A 302 -7.60 -19.41 22.44
CA TYR A 302 -8.72 -19.95 21.67
C TYR A 302 -8.54 -21.41 21.26
N ARG A 303 -7.41 -22.03 21.64
CA ARG A 303 -7.02 -23.40 21.24
C ARG A 303 -7.01 -23.59 19.72
N ILE A 304 -6.55 -22.56 19.01
CA ILE A 304 -6.43 -22.59 17.55
C ILE A 304 -5.08 -23.27 17.21
N PRO A 305 -5.05 -24.28 16.34
CA PRO A 305 -3.81 -24.86 15.84
C PRO A 305 -2.91 -23.80 15.19
N VAL A 306 -1.60 -23.93 15.36
CA VAL A 306 -0.60 -23.02 14.81
C VAL A 306 0.30 -23.76 13.81
N LEU A 307 0.36 -23.25 12.58
CA LEU A 307 1.35 -23.62 11.59
C LEU A 307 2.58 -22.71 11.72
N LEU A 308 3.74 -23.32 11.95
CA LEU A 308 5.04 -22.67 11.79
C LEU A 308 5.39 -22.74 10.30
N ALA A 309 5.09 -21.67 9.57
CA ALA A 309 5.04 -21.71 8.11
C ALA A 309 6.41 -21.55 7.46
N ASP A 310 7.40 -20.99 8.17
CA ASP A 310 8.70 -20.65 7.60
C ASP A 310 9.70 -21.82 7.64
N ARG A 311 10.75 -21.72 6.82
CA ARG A 311 11.87 -22.66 6.78
C ARG A 311 12.80 -22.49 7.99
N ASP A 312 13.62 -23.51 8.23
CA ASP A 312 14.67 -23.47 9.24
C ASP A 312 15.62 -22.30 8.98
N ILE A 313 15.81 -21.46 10.00
CA ILE A 313 16.66 -20.28 9.93
C ILE A 313 18.10 -20.59 9.51
N ASP A 314 18.63 -21.77 9.85
CA ASP A 314 20.01 -22.13 9.49
C ASP A 314 20.14 -22.31 7.95
N VAL A 315 19.09 -22.79 7.28
CA VAL A 315 19.04 -22.86 5.82
C VAL A 315 19.02 -21.45 5.23
N THR A 316 18.25 -20.54 5.81
CA THR A 316 18.24 -19.13 5.39
C THR A 316 19.64 -18.51 5.49
N PHE A 317 20.35 -18.71 6.60
CA PHE A 317 21.72 -18.20 6.73
C PHE A 317 22.69 -18.79 5.73
N GLN A 318 22.56 -20.09 5.43
CA GLN A 318 23.38 -20.73 4.41
C GLN A 318 23.14 -20.10 3.03
N ARG A 319 21.88 -19.94 2.61
CA ARG A 319 21.52 -19.34 1.33
C ARG A 319 22.01 -17.89 1.20
N VAL A 320 21.85 -17.10 2.25
CA VAL A 320 22.38 -15.73 2.30
C VAL A 320 23.90 -15.72 2.19
N SER A 321 24.60 -16.61 2.89
CA SER A 321 26.06 -16.71 2.80
C SER A 321 26.54 -17.14 1.41
N GLU A 322 25.79 -17.99 0.72
CA GLU A 322 26.06 -18.39 -0.66
C GLU A 322 25.82 -17.21 -1.62
N ALA A 323 24.71 -16.50 -1.48
CA ALA A 323 24.38 -15.32 -2.28
C ALA A 323 25.44 -14.22 -2.16
N LEU A 324 25.90 -13.91 -0.94
CA LEU A 324 26.94 -12.90 -0.70
C LEU A 324 28.27 -13.24 -1.40
N LYS A 325 28.59 -14.52 -1.60
CA LYS A 325 29.82 -14.92 -2.32
C LYS A 325 29.72 -14.68 -3.82
N ALA A 326 28.51 -14.56 -4.36
CA ALA A 326 28.27 -14.32 -5.78
C ALA A 326 28.26 -12.82 -6.14
N ILE A 327 28.16 -11.94 -5.14
CA ILE A 327 28.09 -10.49 -5.34
C ILE A 327 29.50 -9.90 -5.46
N ASP A 328 29.68 -9.00 -6.44
CA ASP A 328 30.90 -8.21 -6.60
C ASP A 328 31.15 -7.33 -5.36
N PRO A 329 32.34 -7.40 -4.71
CA PRO A 329 32.68 -6.54 -3.59
C PRO A 329 32.41 -5.04 -3.82
N ALA A 330 32.57 -4.52 -5.04
CA ALA A 330 32.30 -3.12 -5.34
C ALA A 330 30.81 -2.74 -5.24
N LYS A 331 29.90 -3.68 -5.53
CA LYS A 331 28.45 -3.47 -5.37
C LYS A 331 28.01 -3.52 -3.91
N LEU A 332 28.76 -4.23 -3.05
CA LEU A 332 28.49 -4.26 -1.61
C LEU A 332 28.74 -2.89 -0.96
N ASP A 333 29.76 -2.15 -1.43
CA ASP A 333 30.06 -0.80 -0.96
C ASP A 333 28.95 0.21 -1.34
N GLU A 334 28.26 0.01 -2.47
CA GLU A 334 27.11 0.85 -2.87
C GLU A 334 25.89 0.64 -1.95
N ILE A 335 25.70 -0.57 -1.41
CA ILE A 335 24.64 -0.91 -0.45
C ILE A 335 24.90 -0.24 0.92
N GLU A 336 26.15 0.10 1.26
CA GLU A 336 26.51 0.64 2.59
C GLU A 336 25.95 2.05 2.90
N THR A 337 25.45 2.80 1.92
CA THR A 337 25.35 4.27 2.09
C THR A 337 23.99 4.88 2.50
N PRO A 338 22.79 4.35 2.19
CA PRO A 338 21.54 5.00 2.62
C PRO A 338 20.82 4.36 3.82
N PHE A 339 20.96 3.04 4.06
CA PHE A 339 20.16 2.33 5.07
C PHE A 339 20.82 2.17 6.45
N PHE A 340 22.14 2.38 6.54
CA PHE A 340 22.95 1.84 7.64
C PHE A 340 23.82 2.86 8.39
N VAL A 341 23.42 4.13 8.42
CA VAL A 341 24.06 5.13 9.29
C VAL A 341 23.53 4.96 10.72
N GLU A 342 24.46 4.82 11.67
CA GLU A 342 24.24 4.39 13.06
C GLU A 342 23.28 5.29 13.89
N ASP A 343 23.01 6.52 13.42
CA ASP A 343 22.24 7.54 14.14
C ASP A 343 20.72 7.57 13.84
N SER A 344 20.18 6.65 13.02
CA SER A 344 18.80 6.77 12.50
C SER A 344 17.91 5.53 12.68
N LEU A 345 18.12 4.71 13.72
CA LEU A 345 17.26 3.54 13.98
C LEU A 345 15.76 3.89 14.01
N THR A 346 15.40 5.04 14.58
CA THR A 346 14.02 5.52 14.63
C THR A 346 13.48 5.88 13.24
N ALA A 347 14.28 6.52 12.38
CA ALA A 347 13.85 6.89 11.04
C ALA A 347 13.75 5.66 10.12
N SER A 348 14.62 4.66 10.28
CA SER A 348 14.51 3.38 9.57
C SER A 348 13.26 2.60 9.99
N ILE A 349 12.85 2.67 11.27
CA ILE A 349 11.60 2.06 11.76
C ILE A 349 10.38 2.78 11.18
N GLU A 350 10.37 4.12 11.12
CA GLU A 350 9.30 4.90 10.46
C GLU A 350 9.15 4.50 8.99
N LEU A 351 10.27 4.35 8.27
CA LEU A 351 10.31 3.90 6.88
C LEU A 351 9.77 2.48 6.67
N MET A 352 9.58 1.68 7.70
CA MET A 352 9.08 0.30 7.58
C MET A 352 7.66 0.11 8.14
N LYS A 353 6.96 1.20 8.49
CA LYS A 353 5.60 1.13 9.04
C LYS A 353 4.52 0.81 8.01
N THR A 354 4.75 1.12 6.74
CA THR A 354 3.75 0.96 5.69
C THR A 354 4.20 -0.07 4.67
N ARG A 355 3.23 -0.80 4.11
CA ARG A 355 3.48 -1.80 3.06
C ARG A 355 4.11 -1.16 1.81
N GLN A 356 3.71 0.06 1.45
CA GLN A 356 4.27 0.80 0.31
C GLN A 356 5.75 1.12 0.50
N ASN A 357 6.16 1.59 1.68
CA ASN A 357 7.57 1.89 1.92
C ASN A 357 8.40 0.60 1.90
N VAL A 358 7.89 -0.49 2.49
CA VAL A 358 8.56 -1.80 2.44
C VAL A 358 8.73 -2.28 1.00
N ARG A 359 7.71 -2.10 0.15
CA ARG A 359 7.82 -2.42 -1.29
C ARG A 359 8.94 -1.65 -1.98
N ALA A 360 9.04 -0.33 -1.76
CA ALA A 360 10.10 0.49 -2.36
C ALA A 360 11.51 0.00 -1.96
N ILE A 361 11.70 -0.32 -0.68
CA ILE A 361 12.99 -0.84 -0.15
C ILE A 361 13.32 -2.20 -0.80
N VAL A 362 12.33 -3.09 -0.85
CA VAL A 362 12.48 -4.43 -1.43
C VAL A 362 12.77 -4.36 -2.94
N GLY A 363 12.14 -3.42 -3.65
CA GLY A 363 12.40 -3.13 -5.07
C GLY A 363 13.86 -2.73 -5.30
N GLN A 364 14.39 -1.78 -4.51
CA GLN A 364 15.79 -1.39 -4.60
C GLN A 364 16.75 -2.55 -4.34
N LEU A 365 16.44 -3.43 -3.37
CA LEU A 365 17.26 -4.61 -3.10
C LEU A 365 17.28 -5.58 -4.28
N LYS A 366 16.14 -5.76 -4.96
CA LYS A 366 16.03 -6.61 -6.15
C LYS A 366 16.93 -6.12 -7.29
N ASP A 367 17.01 -4.81 -7.48
CA ASP A 367 17.83 -4.22 -8.55
C ASP A 367 19.33 -4.23 -8.22
N LEU A 368 19.69 -3.93 -6.97
CA LEU A 368 21.09 -3.85 -6.54
C LEU A 368 21.73 -5.22 -6.34
N ALA A 369 21.01 -6.15 -5.71
CA ALA A 369 21.52 -7.45 -5.27
C ALA A 369 20.48 -8.57 -5.48
N PRO A 370 20.20 -8.96 -6.74
CA PRO A 370 19.14 -9.93 -7.05
C PRO A 370 19.37 -11.30 -6.41
N GLU A 371 20.62 -11.77 -6.28
CA GLU A 371 20.94 -13.03 -5.63
C GLU A 371 20.59 -13.01 -4.12
N LEU A 372 20.75 -11.84 -3.48
CA LEU A 372 20.41 -11.64 -2.08
C LEU A 372 18.90 -11.51 -1.90
N TYR A 373 18.24 -10.76 -2.78
CA TYR A 373 16.77 -10.67 -2.84
C TYR A 373 16.12 -12.06 -2.95
N GLU A 374 16.62 -12.90 -3.86
CA GLU A 374 16.14 -14.27 -4.06
C GLU A 374 16.29 -15.11 -2.79
N ALA A 375 17.48 -15.09 -2.18
CA ALA A 375 17.79 -15.89 -1.00
C ALA A 375 17.04 -15.44 0.27
N ILE A 376 16.79 -14.13 0.43
CA ILE A 376 16.15 -13.55 1.64
C ILE A 376 14.63 -13.60 1.56
N LEU A 377 14.05 -13.35 0.38
CA LEU A 377 12.60 -13.18 0.24
C LEU A 377 11.99 -14.30 -0.58
N VAL A 378 12.36 -14.39 -1.86
CA VAL A 378 11.64 -15.22 -2.84
C VAL A 378 11.59 -16.69 -2.43
N GLU A 379 12.73 -17.27 -2.07
CA GLU A 379 12.76 -18.68 -1.64
C GLU A 379 11.96 -18.93 -0.36
N ARG A 380 11.89 -17.95 0.54
CA ARG A 380 11.13 -18.07 1.79
C ARG A 380 9.63 -17.99 1.52
N ASP A 381 9.21 -17.08 0.66
CA ASP A 381 7.81 -16.99 0.21
C ASP A 381 7.34 -18.31 -0.40
N ASP A 382 8.19 -18.98 -1.19
CA ASP A 382 7.88 -20.30 -1.76
C ASP A 382 7.62 -21.34 -0.68
N VAL A 383 8.48 -21.39 0.36
CA VAL A 383 8.30 -22.32 1.47
C VAL A 383 7.06 -21.98 2.29
N ILE A 384 6.88 -20.71 2.66
CA ILE A 384 5.75 -20.24 3.47
C ILE A 384 4.44 -20.53 2.75
N ALA A 385 4.31 -20.12 1.48
CA ALA A 385 3.10 -20.37 0.70
C ALA A 385 2.84 -21.86 0.52
N SER A 386 3.87 -22.67 0.24
CA SER A 386 3.73 -24.12 0.06
C SER A 386 3.25 -24.81 1.34
N ASN A 387 3.82 -24.46 2.50
CA ASN A 387 3.39 -24.98 3.80
C ASN A 387 1.96 -24.56 4.13
N LEU A 388 1.61 -23.30 3.85
CA LEU A 388 0.25 -22.78 4.05
C LEU A 388 -0.77 -23.53 3.20
N ILE A 389 -0.50 -23.70 1.91
CA ILE A 389 -1.36 -24.44 0.98
C ILE A 389 -1.51 -25.91 1.41
N ALA A 390 -0.41 -26.55 1.83
CA ALA A 390 -0.44 -27.93 2.31
C ALA A 390 -1.33 -28.07 3.54
N ALA A 391 -1.19 -27.17 4.53
CA ALA A 391 -2.00 -27.17 5.74
C ALA A 391 -3.48 -26.91 5.44
N ILE A 392 -3.78 -25.98 4.52
CA ILE A 392 -5.16 -25.70 4.07
C ILE A 392 -5.77 -26.96 3.43
N ASN A 393 -5.05 -27.63 2.53
CA ASN A 393 -5.55 -28.83 1.86
C ASN A 393 -5.77 -30.02 2.81
N ASP A 394 -4.87 -30.18 3.79
CA ASP A 394 -4.91 -31.29 4.75
C ASP A 394 -6.01 -31.11 5.80
N ALA A 395 -6.04 -29.95 6.47
CA ALA A 395 -6.94 -29.70 7.59
C ALA A 395 -8.32 -29.16 7.16
N ARG A 396 -8.42 -28.66 5.93
CA ARG A 396 -9.60 -27.96 5.39
C ARG A 396 -10.21 -26.91 6.33
N PRO A 397 -9.41 -25.97 6.86
CA PRO A 397 -9.92 -24.88 7.69
C PRO A 397 -10.87 -24.00 6.87
N ARG A 398 -11.95 -23.51 7.47
CA ARG A 398 -12.83 -22.54 6.82
C ARG A 398 -12.16 -21.17 6.77
N ALA A 399 -11.44 -20.79 7.82
CA ALA A 399 -10.70 -19.54 7.87
C ALA A 399 -9.28 -19.72 8.44
N VAL A 400 -8.31 -19.05 7.83
CA VAL A 400 -6.90 -19.02 8.24
C VAL A 400 -6.46 -17.57 8.42
N VAL A 401 -5.75 -17.28 9.51
CA VAL A 401 -5.03 -16.01 9.67
C VAL A 401 -3.53 -16.30 9.59
N ALA A 402 -2.86 -15.76 8.57
CA ALA A 402 -1.42 -15.85 8.37
C ALA A 402 -0.76 -14.54 8.81
N VAL A 403 0.09 -14.58 9.83
CA VAL A 403 0.83 -13.41 10.33
C VAL A 403 2.26 -13.49 9.81
N VAL A 404 2.63 -12.54 8.96
CA VAL A 404 3.88 -12.54 8.19
C VAL A 404 4.50 -11.14 8.19
N GLY A 405 5.80 -11.03 7.95
CA GLY A 405 6.46 -9.76 7.70
C GLY A 405 5.95 -9.12 6.42
N MET A 406 5.82 -7.79 6.42
CA MET A 406 5.28 -7.04 5.26
C MET A 406 6.02 -7.34 3.94
N ALA A 407 7.32 -7.63 4.02
CA ALA A 407 8.13 -7.94 2.84
C ALA A 407 7.74 -9.27 2.14
N HIS A 408 6.99 -10.15 2.83
CA HIS A 408 6.60 -11.46 2.32
C HIS A 408 5.16 -11.50 1.77
N GLU A 409 4.34 -10.48 2.05
CA GLU A 409 2.91 -10.49 1.72
C GLU A 409 2.65 -10.68 0.22
N ASP A 410 3.26 -9.83 -0.61
CA ASP A 410 3.08 -9.86 -2.07
C ASP A 410 3.51 -11.20 -2.67
N GLY A 411 4.64 -11.73 -2.20
CA GLY A 411 5.19 -12.98 -2.66
C GLY A 411 4.31 -14.18 -2.31
N ILE A 412 3.73 -14.19 -1.11
CA ILE A 412 2.81 -15.24 -0.67
C ILE A 412 1.48 -15.14 -1.44
N GLU A 413 0.94 -13.93 -1.60
CA GLU A 413 -0.28 -13.68 -2.36
C GLU A 413 -0.18 -14.16 -3.80
N ALA A 414 0.90 -13.78 -4.49
CA ALA A 414 1.12 -14.18 -5.87
C ALA A 414 1.14 -15.72 -6.01
N ARG A 415 1.71 -16.43 -5.03
CA ARG A 415 1.78 -17.91 -5.01
C ARG A 415 0.41 -18.54 -4.73
N LEU A 416 -0.37 -17.98 -3.81
CA LEU A 416 -1.74 -18.41 -3.56
C LEU A 416 -2.62 -18.18 -4.80
N LYS A 417 -2.52 -17.01 -5.43
CA LYS A 417 -3.25 -16.67 -6.67
C LYS A 417 -2.91 -17.67 -7.80
N LYS A 418 -1.64 -17.99 -8.00
CA LYS A 418 -1.20 -19.06 -8.94
C LYS A 418 -1.78 -20.44 -8.64
N LYS A 419 -2.22 -20.69 -7.40
CA LYS A 419 -2.84 -21.96 -6.96
C LYS A 419 -4.37 -21.90 -6.91
N GLY A 420 -4.97 -20.87 -7.50
CA GLY A 420 -6.41 -20.76 -7.69
C GLY A 420 -7.15 -20.02 -6.58
N PHE A 421 -6.43 -19.43 -5.62
CA PHE A 421 -7.03 -18.47 -4.70
C PHE A 421 -7.37 -17.17 -5.45
N ARG A 422 -8.48 -16.55 -5.09
CA ARG A 422 -8.97 -15.29 -5.65
C ARG A 422 -9.01 -14.27 -4.54
N GLU A 423 -8.67 -13.04 -4.89
CA GLU A 423 -8.76 -11.92 -3.96
C GLU A 423 -10.22 -11.58 -3.67
N VAL A 424 -10.50 -11.27 -2.40
CA VAL A 424 -11.83 -10.87 -1.93
C VAL A 424 -11.78 -9.39 -1.57
N PHE A 425 -12.48 -8.59 -2.37
CA PHE A 425 -12.60 -7.14 -2.14
C PHE A 425 -13.66 -6.87 -1.07
N THR A 426 -13.34 -7.15 0.20
CA THR A 426 -14.13 -6.70 1.35
C THR A 426 -13.24 -5.93 2.31
N SER A 427 -13.64 -4.70 2.64
CA SER A 427 -12.86 -3.74 3.42
C SER A 427 -12.74 -4.06 4.92
N THR A 428 -13.40 -5.12 5.41
CA THR A 428 -13.31 -5.54 6.82
C THR A 428 -13.66 -7.01 7.00
N PRO A 429 -12.97 -7.76 7.90
CA PRO A 429 -13.44 -9.04 8.38
C PRO A 429 -14.85 -8.89 9.00
N PRO A 430 -15.75 -9.88 8.83
CA PRO A 430 -17.12 -9.80 9.34
C PRO A 430 -17.16 -9.52 10.86
N PRO A 431 -18.21 -8.85 11.36
CA PRO A 431 -18.30 -8.46 12.75
C PRO A 431 -18.31 -9.67 13.70
N VAL A 432 -17.73 -9.47 14.89
CA VAL A 432 -17.60 -10.45 15.97
C VAL A 432 -18.96 -11.09 16.29
N VAL A 433 -19.09 -12.40 16.10
CA VAL A 433 -20.18 -13.16 16.70
C VAL A 433 -19.82 -13.38 18.17
N VAL A 434 -20.47 -12.64 19.07
CA VAL A 434 -20.20 -12.69 20.51
C VAL A 434 -20.57 -14.07 21.06
N GLY A 435 -19.56 -14.87 21.43
CA GLY A 435 -19.73 -16.19 22.02
C GLY A 435 -18.43 -16.90 22.41
N ALA A 436 -17.37 -16.16 22.76
CA ALA A 436 -16.08 -16.76 23.11
C ALA A 436 -16.19 -17.61 24.40
N SER A 437 -15.73 -18.86 24.31
CA SER A 437 -15.52 -19.71 25.49
C SER A 437 -14.46 -19.08 26.40
N PRO A 438 -14.53 -19.30 27.74
CA PRO A 438 -13.54 -18.75 28.66
C PRO A 438 -12.12 -19.24 28.29
N PRO A 439 -11.10 -18.39 28.45
CA PRO A 439 -9.72 -18.75 28.10
C PRO A 439 -9.26 -19.97 28.92
N PRO A 440 -8.47 -20.87 28.33
CA PRO A 440 -7.92 -22.03 28.99
C PRO A 440 -6.97 -21.63 30.14
N PRO A 441 -6.74 -22.54 31.09
CA PRO A 441 -5.85 -22.27 32.20
C PRO A 441 -4.42 -21.94 31.73
N PRO A 442 -3.70 -21.09 32.47
CA PRO A 442 -2.30 -20.75 32.19
C PRO A 442 -1.45 -22.02 32.06
N GLY A 443 -0.59 -22.08 31.03
CA GLY A 443 0.31 -23.21 30.78
C GLY A 443 -0.22 -24.28 29.81
N THR A 444 -1.37 -24.06 29.17
CA THR A 444 -1.85 -24.95 28.09
C THR A 444 -0.88 -24.89 26.88
N PRO A 445 -0.35 -26.04 26.39
CA PRO A 445 0.61 -26.05 25.29
C PRO A 445 -0.03 -25.67 23.94
N LEU A 446 0.78 -25.09 23.05
CA LEU A 446 0.37 -24.81 21.67
C LEU A 446 0.14 -26.12 20.90
N VAL A 447 -0.91 -26.15 20.09
CA VAL A 447 -1.15 -27.25 19.14
C VAL A 447 -0.43 -26.89 17.84
N LEU A 448 0.76 -27.46 17.62
CA LEU A 448 1.55 -27.18 16.43
C LEU A 448 1.18 -28.12 15.28
N VAL A 449 0.98 -27.55 14.10
CA VAL A 449 0.84 -28.27 12.83
C VAL A 449 2.24 -28.38 12.21
N PRO A 450 2.74 -29.60 11.92
CA PRO A 450 4.07 -29.77 11.35
C PRO A 450 4.11 -29.20 9.90
N PRO A 451 5.16 -28.44 9.53
CA PRO A 451 5.35 -28.04 8.14
C PRO A 451 5.70 -29.27 7.28
N ARG A 452 5.22 -29.29 6.03
CA ARG A 452 5.63 -30.29 5.03
C ARG A 452 6.83 -29.74 4.27
N VAL A 453 7.98 -29.60 4.91
CA VAL A 453 9.19 -29.21 4.17
C VAL A 453 9.54 -30.37 3.24
N SER A 454 9.48 -30.14 1.92
CA SER A 454 10.11 -31.05 0.96
C SER A 454 11.62 -30.98 1.20
N SER A 455 12.20 -32.12 1.57
CA SER A 455 13.66 -32.33 1.61
C SER A 455 14.35 -31.91 0.33
#